data_AF-A0AA88E6B8-F1
#
_entry.id   AF-A0AA88E6B8-F1
#
_cell.length_a   1.000
_cell.length_b   1.000
_cell.length_c   1.000
_cell.angle_alpha   90.00
_cell.angle_beta   90.00
_cell.angle_gamma   90.00
#
_symmetry.space_group_name_H-M   'P 1'
#
loop_
_entity.id
_entity.type
_entity.pdbx_description
1 polymer ?
#
loop_
_entity_poly.entity_id
_entity_poly.type
_entity_poly.pdbx_seq_one_letter_code
_entity_poly.pdbx_strand_id
1 'polypeptide(L)'
;MEVAKRSSRLWRAFHNILPCSANLRSRGVNCEVRCARCHGGDETGWHSLWSCDIAKLTWKGCSTWDKLPRCSARCFDGVCLFVARLFSKEDVEIFASISWAIWWSRNVRVFQNLWKSPMEILEVVLTDRPPQWQPPSLGHLKLNVDAGCREECGFVGVGAVVRDSDGVVIACLARKLVGSFPPLTAEFLALREGLEFVASCGVRVSEVETDALLVVQAIVTSDPPDDLDPIVYDIRALLQKVACGSPCRHATCSGSPLKDLIPHGTWDDVCNLWFM
;
A
#
# COMPACT_ATOMS: atom_id res chain seq x y z
N MET A 1 0.53 9.90 0.48
CA MET A 1 0.37 8.44 0.57
C MET A 1 0.22 7.75 -0.77
N GLU A 2 -0.82 8.08 -1.53
CA GLU A 2 -0.90 7.61 -2.90
C GLU A 2 0.31 8.08 -3.72
N VAL A 3 0.87 9.28 -3.47
CA VAL A 3 2.15 9.71 -4.06
C VAL A 3 3.32 8.76 -3.76
N ALA A 4 3.38 8.15 -2.58
CA ALA A 4 4.39 7.14 -2.22
C ALA A 4 4.11 5.81 -2.92
N LYS A 5 2.86 5.31 -2.91
CA LYS A 5 2.45 4.13 -3.72
C LYS A 5 2.62 4.38 -5.24
N ARG A 6 2.42 5.61 -5.73
CA ARG A 6 2.60 6.08 -7.11
C ARG A 6 4.09 6.09 -7.46
N SER A 7 4.93 6.69 -6.61
CA SER A 7 6.40 6.73 -6.76
C SER A 7 7.05 5.36 -6.63
N SER A 8 6.67 4.56 -5.63
CA SER A 8 7.12 3.18 -5.41
C SER A 8 6.72 2.27 -6.57
N ARG A 9 5.50 2.40 -7.12
CA ARG A 9 5.10 1.67 -8.34
C ARG A 9 5.82 2.16 -9.57
N LEU A 10 6.01 3.46 -9.73
CA LEU A 10 6.75 4.02 -10.85
C LEU A 10 8.22 3.54 -10.81
N TRP A 11 8.83 3.51 -9.63
CA TRP A 11 10.15 2.94 -9.40
C TRP A 11 10.20 1.45 -9.74
N ARG A 12 9.22 0.65 -9.28
CA ARG A 12 9.10 -0.77 -9.67
C ARG A 12 8.93 -0.95 -11.18
N ALA A 13 8.20 -0.05 -11.83
CA ALA A 13 8.00 -0.06 -13.28
C ALA A 13 9.28 0.27 -14.03
N PHE A 14 10.01 1.28 -13.56
CA PHE A 14 11.32 1.69 -14.07
C PHE A 14 12.32 0.54 -14.00
N HIS A 15 12.40 -0.16 -12.86
CA HIS A 15 13.30 -1.31 -12.70
C HIS A 15 12.77 -2.62 -13.32
N ASN A 16 11.66 -2.57 -14.06
CA ASN A 16 11.02 -3.75 -14.66
C ASN A 16 10.74 -4.89 -13.66
N ILE A 17 10.29 -4.54 -12.45
CA ILE A 17 9.94 -5.51 -11.40
C ILE A 17 8.46 -5.49 -11.03
N LEU A 18 7.61 -4.80 -11.80
CA LEU A 18 6.16 -4.89 -11.66
C LEU A 18 5.69 -6.35 -11.83
N PRO A 19 4.68 -6.80 -11.07
CA PRO A 19 4.13 -8.15 -11.20
C PRO A 19 3.17 -8.27 -12.39
N CYS A 20 3.65 -7.89 -13.58
CA CYS A 20 2.99 -8.21 -14.85
C CYS A 20 3.27 -9.67 -15.21
N SER A 21 2.38 -10.31 -15.98
CA SER A 21 2.49 -11.76 -16.20
C SER A 21 3.78 -12.19 -16.90
N ALA A 22 4.40 -11.34 -17.73
CA ALA A 22 5.72 -11.62 -18.30
C ALA A 22 6.81 -11.73 -17.21
N ASN A 23 6.79 -10.85 -16.21
CA ASN A 23 7.73 -10.85 -15.09
C ASN A 23 7.43 -11.96 -14.07
N LEU A 24 6.16 -12.34 -13.91
CA LEU A 24 5.79 -13.47 -13.05
C LEU A 24 6.26 -14.79 -13.69
N ARG A 25 6.05 -14.96 -15.00
CA ARG A 25 6.53 -16.15 -15.71
C ARG A 25 8.06 -16.25 -15.69
N SER A 26 8.79 -15.14 -15.87
CA SER A 26 10.25 -15.18 -15.78
C SER A 26 10.79 -15.55 -14.40
N ARG A 27 9.95 -15.42 -13.36
CA ARG A 27 10.24 -15.85 -11.98
C ARG A 27 9.72 -17.25 -11.64
N GLY A 28 9.18 -17.99 -12.61
CA GLY A 28 8.72 -19.37 -12.42
C GLY A 28 7.24 -19.52 -12.05
N VAL A 29 6.47 -18.44 -12.00
CA VAL A 29 5.02 -18.52 -11.78
C VAL A 29 4.32 -19.00 -13.05
N ASN A 30 3.55 -20.08 -12.95
CA ASN A 30 2.78 -20.59 -14.07
C ASN A 30 1.51 -19.76 -14.31
N CYS A 31 1.60 -18.78 -15.21
CA CYS A 31 0.49 -17.91 -15.59
C CYS A 31 0.43 -17.66 -17.11
N GLU A 32 -0.73 -17.24 -17.62
CA GLU A 32 -0.88 -16.76 -18.99
C GLU A 32 -0.18 -15.40 -19.16
N VAL A 33 0.64 -15.27 -20.21
CA VAL A 33 1.46 -14.06 -20.44
C VAL A 33 0.69 -12.97 -21.18
N ARG A 34 -0.43 -13.31 -21.83
CA ARG A 34 -1.20 -12.32 -22.59
C ARG A 34 -1.79 -11.27 -21.67
N CYS A 35 -1.81 -10.03 -22.15
CA CYS A 35 -2.45 -8.92 -21.45
C CYS A 35 -3.93 -9.21 -21.21
N ALA A 36 -4.33 -9.27 -19.93
CA ALA A 36 -5.72 -9.50 -19.52
C ALA A 36 -6.70 -8.39 -19.94
N ARG A 37 -6.20 -7.28 -20.51
CA ARG A 37 -7.02 -6.17 -20.99
C ARG A 37 -7.27 -6.21 -22.49
N CYS A 38 -6.22 -6.23 -23.31
CA CYS A 38 -6.37 -6.17 -24.77
C CYS A 38 -6.15 -7.51 -25.48
N HIS A 39 -5.58 -8.52 -24.80
CA HIS A 39 -5.24 -9.83 -25.36
C HIS A 39 -4.31 -9.83 -26.60
N GLY A 40 -3.83 -8.66 -27.03
CA GLY A 40 -3.06 -8.47 -28.27
C GLY A 40 -1.55 -8.65 -28.16
N GLY A 41 -1.02 -8.97 -26.98
CA GLY A 41 0.41 -9.21 -26.75
C GLY A 41 0.75 -9.56 -25.31
N ASP A 42 2.03 -9.82 -25.07
CA ASP A 42 2.56 -10.15 -23.74
C ASP A 42 2.46 -8.97 -22.77
N GLU A 43 2.04 -9.26 -21.54
CA GLU A 43 1.87 -8.29 -20.49
C GLU A 43 3.22 -7.92 -19.86
N THR A 44 3.86 -6.91 -20.43
CA THR A 44 5.04 -6.26 -19.86
C THR A 44 4.66 -4.98 -19.12
N GLY A 45 5.55 -4.45 -18.27
CA GLY A 45 5.34 -3.13 -17.65
C GLY A 45 5.13 -2.02 -18.69
N TRP A 46 5.91 -2.04 -19.78
CA TRP A 46 5.76 -1.11 -20.90
C TRP A 46 4.42 -1.27 -21.62
N HIS A 47 4.01 -2.50 -21.92
CA HIS A 47 2.72 -2.73 -22.54
C HIS A 47 1.60 -2.26 -21.63
N SER A 48 1.60 -2.69 -20.36
CA SER A 48 0.52 -2.38 -19.43
C SER A 48 0.39 -0.89 -19.12
N LEU A 49 1.49 -0.16 -19.01
CA LEU A 49 1.43 1.25 -18.61
C LEU A 49 1.43 2.23 -19.79
N TRP A 50 1.91 1.83 -20.97
CA TRP A 50 2.16 2.75 -22.08
C TRP A 50 1.52 2.31 -23.39
N SER A 51 1.77 1.07 -23.83
CA SER A 51 1.44 0.64 -25.20
C SER A 51 0.07 -0.04 -25.37
N CYS A 52 -0.55 -0.50 -24.29
CA CYS A 52 -1.88 -1.13 -24.28
C CYS A 52 -2.94 -0.12 -24.73
N ASP A 53 -3.99 -0.58 -25.41
CA ASP A 53 -5.03 0.30 -25.96
C ASP A 53 -5.72 1.13 -24.89
N ILE A 54 -6.00 0.52 -23.72
CA ILE A 54 -6.57 1.25 -22.59
C ILE A 54 -5.60 2.29 -22.04
N ALA A 55 -4.32 1.97 -21.91
CA ALA A 55 -3.32 2.93 -21.46
C ALA A 55 -3.23 4.11 -22.43
N LYS A 56 -3.12 3.84 -23.74
CA LYS A 56 -3.09 4.89 -24.79
C LYS A 56 -4.31 5.80 -24.73
N LEU A 57 -5.51 5.23 -24.55
CA LEU A 57 -6.74 6.01 -24.45
C LEU A 57 -6.77 6.85 -23.17
N THR A 58 -6.30 6.32 -22.03
CA THR A 58 -6.17 7.09 -20.78
C THR A 58 -5.20 8.24 -20.93
N TRP A 59 -4.02 8.03 -21.52
CA TRP A 59 -3.04 9.10 -21.75
C TRP A 59 -3.58 10.20 -22.66
N LYS A 60 -4.28 9.84 -23.74
CA LYS A 60 -4.95 10.80 -24.64
C LYS A 60 -6.05 11.61 -23.95
N GLY A 61 -6.71 11.04 -22.95
CA GLY A 61 -7.73 11.75 -22.16
C GLY A 61 -7.16 12.81 -21.22
N CYS A 62 -5.84 12.87 -21.00
CA CYS A 62 -5.20 13.89 -20.18
C CYS A 62 -4.65 15.02 -21.06
N SER A 63 -5.09 16.26 -20.82
CA SER A 63 -4.73 17.45 -21.60
C SER A 63 -3.23 17.75 -21.66
N THR A 64 -2.48 17.37 -20.62
CA THR A 64 -1.01 17.47 -20.60
C THR A 64 -0.33 16.50 -21.56
N TRP A 65 -0.93 15.32 -21.77
CA TRP A 65 -0.33 14.19 -22.48
C TRP A 65 -0.82 14.03 -23.93
N ASP A 66 -1.86 14.77 -24.33
CA ASP A 66 -2.33 14.86 -25.72
C ASP A 66 -1.30 15.52 -26.66
N LYS A 67 -0.37 16.32 -26.12
CA LYS A 67 0.67 17.05 -26.88
C LYS A 67 2.04 16.40 -26.89
N LEU A 68 2.18 15.17 -26.37
CA LEU A 68 3.46 14.51 -26.26
C LEU A 68 4.18 14.35 -27.62
N PRO A 69 5.50 14.65 -27.69
CA PRO A 69 6.31 14.17 -28.79
C PRO A 69 6.29 12.64 -28.81
N ARG A 70 6.36 12.02 -30.00
CA ARG A 70 6.34 10.56 -30.15
C ARG A 70 7.51 9.94 -29.38
N CYS A 71 7.23 9.34 -28.22
CA CYS A 71 8.20 8.53 -27.49
C CYS A 71 8.39 7.20 -28.24
N SER A 72 9.60 6.95 -28.74
CA SER A 72 9.98 5.73 -29.45
C SER A 72 10.49 4.62 -28.53
N ALA A 73 10.54 4.85 -27.22
CA ALA A 73 11.00 3.87 -26.24
C ALA A 73 10.11 2.62 -26.27
N ARG A 74 10.77 1.45 -26.27
CA ARG A 74 10.12 0.13 -26.24
C ARG A 74 10.19 -0.55 -24.86
N CYS A 75 10.66 0.19 -23.86
CA CYS A 75 10.78 -0.20 -22.47
C CYS A 75 10.29 0.94 -21.57
N PHE A 76 9.83 0.63 -20.36
CA PHE A 76 9.16 1.61 -19.52
C PHE A 76 10.15 2.59 -18.84
N ASP A 77 11.35 2.14 -18.51
CA ASP A 77 12.46 3.00 -18.08
C ASP A 77 12.79 4.07 -19.12
N GLY A 78 12.82 3.70 -20.41
CA GLY A 78 13.02 4.66 -21.50
C GLY A 78 11.90 5.70 -21.58
N VAL A 79 10.65 5.31 -21.29
CA VAL A 79 9.51 6.23 -21.18
C VAL A 79 9.71 7.17 -19.99
N CYS A 80 10.04 6.65 -18.81
CA CYS A 80 10.29 7.47 -17.61
C CYS A 80 11.41 8.50 -17.83
N LEU A 81 12.53 8.09 -18.43
CA LEU A 81 13.64 8.98 -18.74
C LEU A 81 13.26 10.04 -19.77
N PHE A 82 12.44 9.70 -20.76
CA PHE A 82 11.91 10.65 -21.72
C PHE A 82 11.04 11.72 -21.04
N VAL A 83 10.14 11.29 -20.16
CA VAL A 83 9.26 12.19 -19.41
C VAL A 83 10.06 13.11 -18.48
N ALA A 84 10.96 12.54 -17.68
CA ALA A 84 11.76 13.29 -16.71
C ALA A 84 12.70 14.33 -17.36
N ARG A 85 13.07 14.15 -18.63
CA ARG A 85 13.94 15.09 -19.37
C ARG A 85 13.18 16.25 -20.00
N LEU A 86 11.91 16.07 -20.35
CA LEU A 86 11.16 17.03 -21.17
C LEU A 86 10.12 17.84 -20.38
N PHE A 87 9.74 17.36 -19.20
CA PHE A 87 8.62 17.91 -18.45
C PHE A 87 9.04 18.43 -17.07
N SER A 88 8.19 19.28 -16.49
CA SER A 88 8.39 19.81 -15.14
C SER A 88 8.27 18.72 -14.07
N LYS A 89 8.66 19.05 -12.83
CA LYS A 89 8.47 18.13 -11.70
C LYS A 89 6.99 17.83 -11.46
N GLU A 90 6.14 18.85 -11.57
CA GLU A 90 4.69 18.75 -11.42
C GLU A 90 4.08 17.81 -12.47
N ASP A 91 4.54 17.91 -13.72
CA ASP A 91 4.11 17.01 -14.80
C ASP A 91 4.58 15.56 -14.58
N VAL A 92 5.77 15.36 -14.01
CA VAL A 92 6.29 14.03 -13.62
C VAL A 92 5.42 13.42 -12.52
N GLU A 93 4.94 14.22 -11.56
CA GLU A 93 4.03 13.76 -10.51
C GLU A 93 2.65 13.36 -11.09
N ILE A 94 2.14 14.12 -12.06
CA ILE A 94 0.92 13.76 -12.81
C ILE A 94 1.14 12.45 -13.56
N PHE A 95 2.28 12.30 -14.25
CA PHE A 95 2.65 11.06 -14.95
C PHE A 95 2.72 9.85 -14.00
N ALA A 96 3.32 10.01 -12.82
CA ALA A 96 3.35 8.98 -11.79
C ALA A 96 1.93 8.59 -11.34
N SER A 97 1.05 9.58 -11.19
CA SER A 97 -0.34 9.40 -10.77
C SER A 97 -1.17 8.64 -11.81
N ILE A 98 -1.08 9.01 -13.08
CA ILE A 98 -1.80 8.33 -14.16
C ILE A 98 -1.23 6.92 -14.37
N SER A 99 0.09 6.73 -14.31
CA SER A 99 0.73 5.41 -14.40
C SER A 99 0.22 4.47 -13.31
N TRP A 100 0.10 4.98 -12.08
CA TRP A 100 -0.49 4.23 -10.97
C TRP A 100 -1.95 3.89 -11.21
N ALA A 101 -2.76 4.81 -11.74
CA ALA A 101 -4.19 4.59 -11.98
C ALA A 101 -4.43 3.55 -13.08
N ILE A 102 -3.62 3.60 -14.15
CA ILE A 102 -3.61 2.57 -15.20
C ILE A 102 -3.26 1.20 -14.62
N TRP A 103 -2.25 1.14 -13.73
CA TRP A 103 -1.89 -0.09 -13.03
C TRP A 103 -3.00 -0.59 -12.10
N TRP A 104 -3.62 0.31 -11.35
CA TRP A 104 -4.76 0.00 -10.48
C TRP A 104 -5.90 -0.62 -11.29
N SER A 105 -6.28 -0.01 -12.41
CA SER A 105 -7.31 -0.54 -13.31
C SER A 105 -6.96 -1.93 -13.85
N ARG A 106 -5.68 -2.15 -14.21
CA ARG A 106 -5.21 -3.49 -14.56
C ARG A 106 -5.40 -4.48 -13.42
N ASN A 107 -5.07 -4.11 -12.18
CA ASN A 107 -5.22 -5.01 -11.03
C ASN A 107 -6.69 -5.32 -10.74
N VAL A 108 -7.58 -4.32 -10.86
CA VAL A 108 -9.04 -4.54 -10.80
C VAL A 108 -9.49 -5.55 -11.86
N ARG A 109 -8.96 -5.45 -13.08
CA ARG A 109 -9.24 -6.42 -14.14
C ARG A 109 -8.75 -7.84 -13.82
N VAL A 110 -7.55 -7.99 -13.28
CA VAL A 110 -6.92 -9.29 -13.01
C VAL A 110 -7.53 -9.97 -11.79
N PHE A 111 -7.74 -9.24 -10.70
CA PHE A 111 -8.17 -9.84 -9.43
C PHE A 111 -9.68 -9.81 -9.21
N GLN A 112 -10.40 -8.88 -9.84
CA GLN A 112 -11.86 -8.74 -9.66
C GLN A 112 -12.63 -8.99 -10.96
N ASN A 113 -11.95 -9.25 -12.08
CA ASN A 113 -12.56 -9.46 -13.40
C ASN A 113 -13.45 -8.27 -13.87
N LEU A 114 -13.20 -7.06 -13.33
CA LEU A 114 -13.95 -5.85 -13.67
C LEU A 114 -13.22 -4.99 -14.69
N TRP A 115 -13.98 -4.30 -15.54
CA TRP A 115 -13.44 -3.35 -16.52
C TRP A 115 -13.54 -1.92 -16.00
N LYS A 116 -12.51 -1.10 -16.29
CA LYS A 116 -12.49 0.33 -16.01
C LYS A 116 -12.22 1.10 -17.28
N SER A 117 -13.12 2.02 -17.60
CA SER A 117 -13.00 2.91 -18.75
C SER A 117 -11.87 3.93 -18.55
N PRO A 118 -11.30 4.49 -19.64
CA PRO A 118 -10.30 5.55 -19.53
C PRO A 118 -10.75 6.74 -18.68
N MET A 119 -12.04 7.09 -18.72
CA MET A 119 -12.62 8.17 -17.90
C MET A 119 -12.60 7.81 -16.41
N GLU A 120 -13.06 6.62 -16.03
CA GLU A 120 -12.99 6.17 -14.62
C GLU A 120 -11.54 6.13 -14.10
N ILE A 121 -10.58 5.74 -14.95
CA ILE A 121 -9.16 5.72 -14.58
C ILE A 121 -8.65 7.13 -14.28
N LEU A 122 -8.99 8.11 -15.13
CA LEU A 122 -8.61 9.51 -14.92
C LEU A 122 -9.36 10.14 -13.75
N GLU A 123 -10.62 9.77 -13.55
CA GLU A 123 -11.43 10.24 -12.42
C GLU A 123 -10.79 9.87 -11.09
N VAL A 124 -10.24 8.65 -10.96
CA VAL A 124 -9.48 8.29 -9.75
C VAL A 124 -8.27 9.21 -9.57
N VAL A 125 -7.54 9.61 -10.62
CA VAL A 125 -6.43 10.58 -10.46
C VAL A 125 -6.90 11.95 -9.97
N LEU A 126 -8.10 12.38 -10.39
CA LEU A 126 -8.67 13.68 -10.04
C LEU A 126 -9.35 13.71 -8.65
N THR A 127 -9.92 12.58 -8.25
CA THR A 127 -10.72 12.43 -7.01
C THR A 127 -9.91 11.82 -5.87
N ASP A 128 -8.95 10.96 -6.19
CA ASP A 128 -7.99 10.38 -5.25
C ASP A 128 -6.90 11.43 -5.01
N ARG A 129 -7.25 12.39 -4.16
CA ARG A 129 -6.21 13.11 -3.41
C ARG A 129 -5.60 12.05 -2.51
N PRO A 130 -4.27 11.88 -2.54
CA PRO A 130 -3.63 10.94 -1.65
C PRO A 130 -4.11 11.24 -0.23
N PRO A 131 -4.65 10.26 0.52
CA PRO A 131 -4.97 10.48 1.91
C PRO A 131 -3.68 10.96 2.57
N GLN A 132 -3.63 12.23 2.96
CA GLN A 132 -2.47 12.76 3.63
C GLN A 132 -2.44 12.08 4.98
N TRP A 133 -1.30 11.48 5.33
CA TRP A 133 -1.18 10.97 6.69
C TRP A 133 -1.47 12.09 7.65
N GLN A 134 -2.36 11.80 8.58
CA GLN A 134 -2.72 12.74 9.60
C GLN A 134 -1.90 12.40 10.83
N PRO A 135 -1.06 13.34 11.32
CA PRO A 135 -0.42 13.15 12.60
C PRO A 135 -1.47 12.93 13.69
N PRO A 136 -1.11 12.20 14.76
CA PRO A 136 -1.97 12.13 15.92
C PRO A 136 -2.14 13.52 16.55
N SER A 137 -3.13 13.65 17.44
CA SER A 137 -3.33 14.88 18.21
C SER A 137 -2.09 15.26 19.03
N LEU A 138 -1.92 16.55 19.37
CA LEU A 138 -0.79 17.03 20.15
C LEU A 138 -0.61 16.22 21.45
N GLY A 139 0.61 15.72 21.68
CA GLY A 139 0.95 14.90 22.86
C GLY A 139 0.52 13.43 22.75
N HIS A 140 -0.02 13.00 21.62
CA HIS A 140 -0.33 11.61 21.34
C HIS A 140 0.71 10.98 20.41
N LEU A 141 0.77 9.64 20.48
CA LEU A 141 1.62 8.83 19.61
C LEU A 141 0.76 7.92 18.74
N LYS A 142 1.15 7.76 17.48
CA LYS A 142 0.52 6.87 16.50
C LYS A 142 1.46 5.74 16.14
N LEU A 143 0.97 4.50 16.24
CA LEU A 143 1.66 3.29 15.79
C LEU A 143 1.15 2.91 14.39
N ASN A 144 2.04 2.90 13.41
CA ASN A 144 1.81 2.34 12.09
C ASN A 144 2.43 0.94 12.00
N VAL A 145 1.69 -0.04 11.47
CA VAL A 145 2.17 -1.42 11.27
C VAL A 145 1.90 -1.91 9.84
N ASP A 146 2.79 -2.76 9.31
CA ASP A 146 2.68 -3.35 7.98
C ASP A 146 3.41 -4.71 7.91
N ALA A 147 2.90 -5.61 7.07
CA ALA A 147 3.50 -6.91 6.80
C ALA A 147 4.01 -7.02 5.35
N GLY A 148 5.29 -7.34 5.20
CA GLY A 148 5.86 -7.74 3.91
C GLY A 148 5.98 -9.26 3.82
N CYS A 149 5.18 -9.91 2.98
CA CYS A 149 5.33 -11.36 2.74
C CYS A 149 5.60 -11.68 1.26
N ARG A 150 6.37 -12.74 1.04
CA ARG A 150 6.50 -13.43 -0.24
C ARG A 150 6.50 -14.92 0.05
N GLU A 151 5.55 -15.66 -0.54
CA GLU A 151 5.36 -17.10 -0.27
C GLU A 151 6.65 -17.91 -0.46
N GLU A 152 7.49 -17.52 -1.43
CA GLU A 152 8.76 -18.16 -1.78
C GLU A 152 9.89 -17.92 -0.77
N CYS A 153 9.77 -16.91 0.09
CA CYS A 153 10.86 -16.49 0.97
C CYS A 153 10.88 -17.25 2.30
N GLY A 154 9.79 -17.94 2.67
CA GLY A 154 9.70 -18.67 3.94
C GLY A 154 9.76 -17.78 5.19
N PHE A 155 9.47 -16.49 5.05
CA PHE A 155 9.38 -15.55 6.16
C PHE A 155 8.36 -14.45 5.87
N VAL A 156 7.88 -13.82 6.95
CA VAL A 156 7.13 -12.56 6.94
C VAL A 156 8.01 -11.48 7.54
N GLY A 157 8.17 -10.37 6.82
CA GLY A 157 8.72 -9.14 7.34
C GLY A 157 7.65 -8.32 8.05
N VAL A 158 7.95 -7.81 9.25
CA VAL A 158 7.03 -7.04 10.07
C VAL A 158 7.63 -5.68 10.44
N GLY A 159 6.99 -4.62 9.95
CA GLY A 159 7.41 -3.27 10.27
C GLY A 159 6.46 -2.55 11.20
N ALA A 160 7.05 -1.76 12.09
CA ALA A 160 6.30 -0.82 12.91
C ALA A 160 7.02 0.53 13.01
N VAL A 161 6.26 1.63 13.01
CA VAL A 161 6.79 2.98 13.24
C VAL A 161 5.86 3.72 14.19
N VAL A 162 6.44 4.31 15.24
CA VAL A 162 5.73 5.20 16.15
C VAL A 162 6.11 6.64 15.82
N ARG A 163 5.10 7.49 15.61
CA ARG A 163 5.27 8.92 15.34
C ARG A 163 4.51 9.79 16.33
N ASP A 164 5.03 10.97 16.62
CA ASP A 164 4.33 12.02 17.37
C ASP A 164 3.49 12.92 16.46
N SER A 165 2.89 13.96 17.05
CA SER A 165 2.04 14.94 16.37
C SER A 165 2.77 15.82 15.35
N ASP A 166 4.10 15.92 15.44
CA ASP A 166 4.93 16.65 14.48
C ASP A 166 5.42 15.72 13.34
N GLY A 167 5.05 14.44 13.38
CA GLY A 167 5.51 13.43 12.43
C GLY A 167 6.91 12.89 12.72
N VAL A 168 7.50 13.25 13.85
CA VAL A 168 8.82 12.76 14.26
C VAL A 168 8.71 11.29 14.65
N VAL A 169 9.62 10.47 14.13
CA VAL A 169 9.71 9.06 14.49
C VAL A 169 10.30 8.92 15.89
N ILE A 170 9.49 8.38 16.80
CA ILE A 170 9.86 8.15 18.20
C ILE A 170 10.48 6.76 18.38
N ALA A 171 9.97 5.77 17.66
CA ALA A 171 10.44 4.39 17.71
C ALA A 171 10.13 3.66 16.40
N CYS A 172 10.93 2.65 16.04
CA CYS A 172 10.65 1.80 14.89
C CYS A 172 11.10 0.36 15.12
N LEU A 173 10.45 -0.58 14.44
CA LEU A 173 10.74 -2.01 14.44
C LEU A 173 10.86 -2.51 12.99
N ALA A 174 11.89 -3.32 12.75
CA ALA A 174 11.91 -4.26 11.65
C ALA A 174 12.22 -5.66 12.22
N ARG A 175 11.25 -6.58 12.18
CA ARG A 175 11.37 -7.97 12.59
C ARG A 175 11.10 -8.94 11.43
N LYS A 176 11.89 -10.02 11.37
CA LYS A 176 11.66 -11.16 10.48
C LYS A 176 11.00 -12.29 11.28
N LEU A 177 9.81 -12.71 10.88
CA LEU A 177 9.13 -13.88 11.40
C LEU A 177 9.36 -15.06 10.46
N VAL A 178 9.92 -16.15 10.98
CA VAL A 178 10.15 -17.38 10.20
C VAL A 178 8.82 -18.08 9.96
N GLY A 179 8.55 -18.43 8.70
CA GLY A 179 7.32 -19.09 8.29
C GLY A 179 6.69 -18.44 7.05
N SER A 180 5.93 -19.23 6.31
CA SER A 180 5.10 -18.76 5.20
C SER A 180 3.65 -18.74 5.67
N PHE A 181 3.04 -17.55 5.64
CA PHE A 181 1.68 -17.33 6.12
C PHE A 181 0.86 -16.64 5.04
N PRO A 182 -0.46 -16.92 4.96
CA PRO A 182 -1.35 -16.16 4.09
C PRO A 182 -1.24 -14.65 4.39
N PRO A 183 -1.42 -13.76 3.38
CA PRO A 183 -1.29 -12.32 3.58
C PRO A 183 -2.11 -11.80 4.77
N LEU A 184 -3.35 -12.23 4.94
CA LEU A 184 -4.19 -11.83 6.07
C LEU A 184 -3.56 -12.19 7.43
N THR A 185 -3.04 -13.41 7.57
CA THR A 185 -2.35 -13.86 8.79
C THR A 185 -1.08 -13.06 9.03
N ALA A 186 -0.32 -12.74 7.98
CA ALA A 186 0.87 -11.90 8.07
C ALA A 186 0.55 -10.50 8.63
N GLU A 187 -0.57 -9.89 8.19
CA GLU A 187 -1.03 -8.59 8.70
C GLU A 187 -1.43 -8.64 10.18
N PHE A 188 -2.14 -9.70 10.61
CA PHE A 188 -2.43 -9.89 12.04
C PHE A 188 -1.15 -10.03 12.87
N LEU A 189 -0.18 -10.81 12.38
CA LEU A 189 1.12 -10.95 13.03
C LEU A 189 1.85 -9.61 13.09
N ALA A 190 1.83 -8.81 12.03
CA ALA A 190 2.46 -7.48 12.05
C ALA A 190 1.86 -6.55 13.09
N LEU A 191 0.52 -6.52 13.20
CA LEU A 191 -0.16 -5.75 14.24
C LEU A 191 0.22 -6.22 15.64
N ARG A 192 0.16 -7.52 15.89
CA ARG A 192 0.52 -8.12 17.19
C ARG A 192 1.95 -7.78 17.59
N GLU A 193 2.91 -7.96 16.70
CA GLU A 193 4.33 -7.70 16.95
C GLU A 193 4.62 -6.19 17.13
N GLY A 194 3.94 -5.32 16.39
CA GLY A 194 4.03 -3.87 16.58
C GLY A 194 3.51 -3.43 17.96
N LEU A 195 2.40 -4.03 18.42
CA LEU A 195 1.86 -3.76 19.75
C LEU A 195 2.76 -4.29 20.87
N GLU A 196 3.29 -5.49 20.72
CA GLU A 196 4.24 -6.06 21.68
C GLU A 196 5.54 -5.24 21.73
N PHE A 197 6.01 -4.73 20.58
CA PHE A 197 7.15 -3.83 20.51
C PHE A 197 6.93 -2.56 21.33
N VAL A 198 5.83 -1.82 21.10
CA VAL A 198 5.59 -0.58 21.87
C VAL A 198 5.38 -0.89 23.36
N ALA A 199 4.74 -2.01 23.70
CA ALA A 199 4.62 -2.47 25.08
C ALA A 199 6.00 -2.73 25.72
N SER A 200 6.91 -3.38 25.00
CA SER A 200 8.28 -3.69 25.48
C SER A 200 9.13 -2.43 25.65
N CYS A 201 8.90 -1.41 24.83
CA CYS A 201 9.56 -0.11 24.95
C CYS A 201 8.95 0.78 26.05
N GLY A 202 7.86 0.35 26.70
CA GLY A 202 7.13 1.20 27.64
C GLY A 202 6.43 2.40 26.98
N VAL A 203 6.25 2.36 25.67
CA VAL A 203 5.62 3.42 24.88
C VAL A 203 4.11 3.21 24.87
N ARG A 204 3.38 4.25 25.26
CA ARG A 204 1.91 4.27 25.16
C ARG A 204 1.51 4.95 23.87
N VAL A 205 0.59 4.33 23.14
CA VAL A 205 0.09 4.83 21.86
C VAL A 205 -1.38 5.15 21.99
N SER A 206 -1.82 6.20 21.31
CA SER A 206 -3.21 6.64 21.28
C SER A 206 -3.94 6.12 20.04
N GLU A 207 -3.21 5.95 18.93
CA GLU A 207 -3.76 5.57 17.64
C GLU A 207 -2.93 4.42 17.06
N VAL A 208 -3.59 3.47 16.38
CA VAL A 208 -2.94 2.36 15.69
C VAL A 208 -3.49 2.28 14.27
N GLU A 209 -2.62 2.18 13.27
CA GLU A 209 -2.98 2.24 11.85
C GLU A 209 -2.33 1.09 11.08
N THR A 210 -3.14 0.39 10.28
CA THR A 210 -2.77 -0.70 9.38
C THR A 210 -3.57 -0.54 8.08
N ASP A 211 -3.02 -0.96 6.94
CA ASP A 211 -3.75 -0.92 5.66
C ASP A 211 -4.55 -2.20 5.37
N ALA A 212 -4.55 -3.15 6.29
CA ALA A 212 -5.31 -4.39 6.23
C ALA A 212 -6.74 -4.22 6.76
N LEU A 213 -7.67 -3.80 5.90
CA LEU A 213 -9.09 -3.57 6.27
C LEU A 213 -9.74 -4.77 6.99
N LEU A 214 -9.44 -6.00 6.56
CA LEU A 214 -9.97 -7.22 7.18
C LEU A 214 -9.47 -7.42 8.62
N VAL A 215 -8.21 -7.04 8.90
CA VAL A 215 -7.68 -7.05 10.27
C VAL A 215 -8.44 -6.05 11.13
N VAL A 216 -8.63 -4.83 10.63
CA VAL A 216 -9.39 -3.78 11.34
C VAL A 216 -10.79 -4.26 11.68
N GLN A 217 -11.50 -4.83 10.71
CA GLN A 217 -12.84 -5.37 10.89
C GLN A 217 -12.86 -6.45 11.97
N ALA A 218 -12.01 -7.47 11.86
CA ALA A 218 -11.96 -8.57 12.81
C ALA A 218 -11.69 -8.13 14.26
N ILE A 219 -10.81 -7.12 14.45
CA ILE A 219 -10.54 -6.57 15.79
C ILE A 219 -11.74 -5.81 16.34
N VAL A 220 -12.38 -4.97 15.52
CA VAL A 220 -13.48 -4.09 15.93
C VAL A 220 -14.80 -4.84 16.14
N THR A 221 -15.18 -5.73 15.23
CA THR A 221 -16.48 -6.42 15.27
C THR A 221 -16.53 -7.60 16.22
N SER A 222 -15.38 -8.07 16.72
CA SER A 222 -15.29 -9.29 17.54
C SER A 222 -15.76 -10.55 16.83
N ASP A 223 -15.58 -10.59 15.50
CA ASP A 223 -15.94 -11.72 14.64
C ASP A 223 -14.75 -12.07 13.72
N PRO A 224 -13.65 -12.61 14.26
CA PRO A 224 -12.53 -13.04 13.44
C PRO A 224 -12.82 -14.38 12.75
N PRO A 225 -12.12 -14.72 11.65
CA PRO A 225 -12.11 -16.09 11.14
C PRO A 225 -11.66 -17.05 12.26
N ASP A 226 -12.32 -18.21 12.39
CA ASP A 226 -12.12 -19.16 13.50
C ASP A 226 -10.63 -19.50 13.74
N ASP A 227 -9.87 -19.72 12.67
CA ASP A 227 -8.44 -20.08 12.72
C ASP A 227 -7.52 -18.95 13.24
N LEU A 228 -8.03 -17.72 13.39
CA LEU A 228 -7.27 -16.53 13.80
C LEU A 228 -7.70 -15.97 15.16
N ASP A 229 -8.72 -16.56 15.79
CA ASP A 229 -9.23 -16.12 17.09
C ASP A 229 -8.13 -16.01 18.17
N PRO A 230 -7.16 -16.94 18.29
CA PRO A 230 -6.09 -16.80 19.28
C PRO A 230 -5.20 -15.56 19.06
N ILE A 231 -4.90 -15.22 17.80
CA ILE A 231 -4.07 -14.06 17.46
C ILE A 231 -4.85 -12.77 17.75
N VAL A 232 -6.14 -12.76 17.40
CA VAL A 232 -7.04 -11.63 17.64
C VAL A 232 -7.24 -11.37 19.14
N TYR A 233 -7.36 -12.42 19.94
CA TYR A 233 -7.43 -12.33 21.40
C TYR A 233 -6.17 -11.67 21.97
N ASP A 234 -4.98 -12.11 21.54
CA ASP A 234 -3.71 -11.55 22.00
C ASP A 234 -3.56 -10.08 21.59
N ILE A 235 -3.92 -9.74 20.35
CA ILE A 235 -3.96 -8.33 19.88
C ILE A 235 -4.85 -7.47 20.78
N ARG A 236 -6.03 -7.94 21.16
CA ARG A 236 -6.92 -7.19 22.06
C ARG A 236 -6.32 -6.97 23.45
N ALA A 237 -5.68 -7.99 24.01
CA ALA A 237 -4.99 -7.89 25.29
C ALA A 237 -3.84 -6.86 25.22
N LEU A 238 -3.06 -6.89 24.14
CA LEU A 238 -1.99 -5.93 23.90
C LEU A 238 -2.51 -4.51 23.71
N LEU A 239 -3.60 -4.31 22.98
CA LEU A 239 -4.24 -3.00 22.81
C LEU A 239 -4.61 -2.37 24.16
N GLN A 240 -5.17 -3.15 25.08
CA GLN A 240 -5.47 -2.68 26.45
C GLN A 240 -4.19 -2.32 27.23
N LYS A 241 -3.11 -3.07 27.01
CA LYS A 241 -1.81 -2.86 27.65
C LYS A 241 -1.08 -1.61 27.14
N VAL A 242 -1.34 -1.14 25.92
CA VAL A 242 -0.58 -0.01 25.32
C VAL A 242 -1.37 1.30 25.22
N ALA A 243 -2.70 1.27 25.39
CA ALA A 243 -3.57 2.44 25.22
C ALA A 243 -3.33 3.54 26.28
N CYS A 244 -3.15 4.81 25.92
CA CYS A 244 -2.98 5.90 26.90
C CYS A 244 -4.18 6.02 27.87
N GLY A 245 -3.94 6.03 29.19
CA GLY A 245 -4.98 6.09 30.22
C GLY A 245 -5.01 7.43 30.96
N SER A 246 -6.05 8.23 30.75
CA SER A 246 -6.54 9.22 31.73
C SER A 246 -8.08 9.16 31.77
N PRO A 247 -8.72 9.12 32.96
CA PRO A 247 -10.17 9.16 33.07
C PRO A 247 -10.67 10.62 32.96
N CYS A 248 -11.16 11.04 31.79
CA CYS A 248 -11.78 12.35 31.61
C CYS A 248 -13.20 12.39 32.21
N ARG A 249 -13.41 13.23 33.23
CA ARG A 249 -14.62 13.33 34.07
C ARG A 249 -15.86 13.99 33.42
N HIS A 250 -15.93 14.17 32.10
CA HIS A 250 -17.12 14.70 31.43
C HIS A 250 -17.37 14.03 30.08
N ALA A 251 -17.64 12.74 30.12
CA ALA A 251 -18.52 12.03 29.19
C ALA A 251 -18.70 10.64 29.78
N THR A 252 -19.93 10.18 29.95
CA THR A 252 -20.26 8.82 30.34
C THR A 252 -19.46 7.83 29.50
N CYS A 253 -18.59 7.08 30.17
CA CYS A 253 -17.76 6.03 29.61
C CYS A 253 -18.67 4.83 29.29
N SER A 254 -19.22 4.81 28.08
CA SER A 254 -20.01 3.71 27.53
C SER A 254 -19.62 3.43 26.07
N GLY A 255 -18.33 3.58 25.74
CA GLY A 255 -17.81 3.35 24.40
C GLY A 255 -16.43 2.70 24.46
N SER A 256 -16.28 1.58 23.78
CA SER A 256 -15.07 0.76 23.63
C SER A 256 -13.81 1.58 23.34
N PRO A 257 -12.60 1.10 23.69
CA PRO A 257 -11.32 1.81 23.48
C PRO A 257 -10.91 1.98 22.00
N LEU A 258 -11.84 1.83 21.06
CA LEU A 258 -11.64 1.53 19.63
C LEU A 258 -12.09 2.66 18.70
N LYS A 259 -11.91 3.94 19.07
CA LYS A 259 -12.26 5.02 18.14
C LYS A 259 -11.29 5.18 16.95
N ASP A 260 -10.07 4.63 17.02
CA ASP A 260 -8.97 5.06 16.13
C ASP A 260 -8.18 3.94 15.42
N LEU A 261 -8.76 2.75 15.23
CA LEU A 261 -8.19 1.76 14.30
C LEU A 261 -8.63 2.13 12.87
N ILE A 262 -7.81 2.92 12.18
CA ILE A 262 -8.16 3.52 10.88
C ILE A 262 -7.55 2.65 9.75
N PRO A 263 -8.31 2.28 8.69
CA PRO A 263 -7.82 1.46 7.58
C PRO A 263 -6.99 2.27 6.54
N HIS A 264 -6.29 3.32 6.97
CA HIS A 264 -5.65 4.25 6.04
C HIS A 264 -4.18 4.47 6.36
N GLY A 265 -3.28 3.73 5.73
CA GLY A 265 -1.84 4.00 5.79
C GLY A 265 -1.11 3.54 4.52
N THR A 266 -0.06 4.25 4.12
CA THR A 266 0.85 3.93 3.03
C THR A 266 2.21 4.47 3.46
N TRP A 267 3.23 3.62 3.53
CA TRP A 267 4.54 4.03 4.05
C TRP A 267 5.67 3.33 3.31
N ASP A 268 6.56 4.12 2.70
CA ASP A 268 7.80 3.65 2.08
C ASP A 268 8.96 3.52 3.10
N ASP A 269 8.88 4.15 4.29
CA ASP A 269 9.95 4.02 5.31
C ASP A 269 10.02 2.62 5.92
N VAL A 270 8.87 1.97 6.03
CA VAL A 270 8.81 0.56 6.43
C VAL A 270 9.31 -0.28 5.27
N CYS A 271 8.67 -0.22 4.10
CA CYS A 271 8.97 -1.03 2.91
C CYS A 271 10.44 -1.05 2.45
N ASN A 272 11.19 0.06 2.61
CA ASN A 272 12.59 0.15 2.14
C ASN A 272 13.61 -0.61 3.02
N LEU A 273 13.22 -1.08 4.21
CA LEU A 273 14.08 -1.89 5.09
C LEU A 273 13.98 -3.41 4.83
N TRP A 274 13.07 -3.88 3.96
CA TRP A 274 12.68 -5.31 3.91
C TRP A 274 13.35 -6.15 2.83
N PHE A 275 14.05 -5.53 1.87
CA PHE A 275 14.61 -6.23 0.71
C PHE A 275 16.04 -5.80 0.33
N MET A 276 16.81 -5.28 1.30
CA MET A 276 18.28 -5.33 1.20
C MET A 276 18.82 -6.58 1.87
#